data_AF-A0A2E1FQ66-F1
#
_entry.id   AF-A0A2E1FQ66-F1
#
_cell.length_a   1.000
_cell.length_b   1.000
_cell.length_c   1.000
_cell.angle_alpha   90.00
_cell.angle_beta   90.00
_cell.angle_gamma   90.00
#
_symmetry.space_group_name_H-M   'P 1'
#
loop_
_entity.id
_entity.type
_entity.pdbx_description
1 polymer ?
#
loop_
_entity_poly.entity_id
_entity_poly.type
_entity_poly.pdbx_seq_one_letter_code
_entity_poly.pdbx_strand_id
1 'polypeptide(L)'
;MKPSTLILSLGALILFTGCVEVTFTEPMPLNRRDKTHFPNSWLGEWTSTAQDDDLGEHLTINPQYVTFGTGTEALVLGTENVLRKFAGYHILSTKTEDSERWGLLLAKRSKDVLHVYEFDGSDDEKVAIWEEILKSNEGEAFEVVKEMDGAQEKVSEYKLNPKNNRIFRALIRGGGLTHIGDYVR
;
A
#
# COMPACT_ATOMS: atom_id res chain seq x y z
N MET A 1 12.76 34.81 23.59
CA MET A 1 11.72 34.57 22.56
C MET A 1 12.23 33.43 21.70
N LYS A 2 11.67 32.22 21.85
CA LYS A 2 12.04 31.07 21.01
C LYS A 2 11.23 31.18 19.72
N PRO A 3 11.83 31.08 18.52
CA PRO A 3 11.03 30.89 17.32
C PRO A 3 10.36 29.53 17.44
N SER A 4 9.04 29.55 17.57
CA SER A 4 8.20 28.37 17.44
C SER A 4 8.21 28.01 15.96
N THR A 5 8.99 26.99 15.60
CA THR A 5 8.89 26.37 14.28
C THR A 5 7.57 25.61 14.25
N LEU A 6 6.52 26.30 13.77
CA LEU A 6 5.31 25.66 13.27
C LEU A 6 5.74 24.81 12.08
N ILE A 7 5.99 23.52 12.31
CA ILE A 7 6.01 22.53 11.25
C ILE A 7 4.54 22.36 10.86
N LEU A 8 4.12 23.09 9.82
CA LEU A 8 2.92 22.77 9.08
C LEU A 8 3.17 21.42 8.41
N SER A 9 2.78 20.33 9.08
CA SER A 9 2.61 19.02 8.47
C SER A 9 1.40 19.11 7.54
N LEU A 10 1.61 19.67 6.35
CA LEU A 10 0.68 19.59 5.25
C LEU A 10 1.17 18.48 4.32
N GLY A 11 0.93 17.25 4.73
CA GLY A 11 1.29 16.03 4.02
C GLY A 11 0.11 15.08 3.97
N ALA A 12 -1.05 15.55 3.47
CA ALA A 12 -2.14 14.65 3.15
C ALA A 12 -1.70 13.73 2.00
N LEU A 13 -1.02 12.63 2.32
CA LEU A 13 -0.71 11.56 1.39
C LEU A 13 -1.72 10.42 1.57
N ILE A 14 -3.00 10.75 1.46
CA ILE A 14 -4.02 9.76 1.12
C ILE A 14 -4.00 9.69 -0.41
N LEU A 15 -3.15 8.83 -0.95
CA LEU A 15 -3.29 8.33 -2.32
C LEU A 15 -3.87 6.91 -2.27
N PHE A 16 -4.97 6.75 -1.53
CA PHE A 16 -5.88 5.63 -1.70
C PHE A 16 -7.16 6.24 -2.25
N THR A 17 -7.43 6.03 -3.53
CA THR A 17 -8.56 6.63 -4.24
C THR A 17 -9.89 5.92 -3.98
N GLY A 18 -9.87 4.82 -3.23
CA GLY A 18 -11.07 4.22 -2.66
C GLY A 18 -11.51 4.93 -1.38
N CYS A 19 -12.81 5.25 -1.25
CA CYS A 19 -13.39 5.78 -0.01
C CYS A 19 -13.28 4.83 1.20
N VAL A 20 -12.73 3.62 1.01
CA VAL A 20 -12.58 2.58 2.02
C VAL A 20 -11.12 2.16 2.10
N GLU A 21 -10.51 2.43 3.25
CA GLU A 21 -9.11 2.11 3.49
C GLU A 21 -8.90 0.60 3.68
N VAL A 22 -7.73 0.09 3.33
CA VAL A 22 -7.33 -1.28 3.65
C VAL A 22 -6.00 -1.26 4.38
N THR A 23 -6.02 -1.77 5.62
CA THR A 23 -4.87 -1.66 6.51
C THR A 23 -4.45 -2.98 7.13
N PHE A 24 -3.22 -2.99 7.64
CA PHE A 24 -2.58 -4.13 8.29
C PHE A 24 -2.03 -3.71 9.65
N THR A 25 -2.03 -4.61 10.65
CA THR A 25 -1.42 -4.34 11.97
C THR A 25 0.10 -4.24 11.95
N GLU A 26 0.75 -4.85 10.96
CA GLU A 26 2.19 -5.02 10.89
C GLU A 26 2.64 -4.81 9.44
N PRO A 27 3.88 -4.36 9.19
CA PRO A 27 4.39 -4.30 7.83
C PRO A 27 4.46 -5.70 7.24
N MET A 28 4.05 -5.83 5.98
CA MET A 28 3.92 -7.12 5.30
C MET A 28 5.03 -7.34 4.27
N PRO A 29 5.41 -8.60 4.02
CA PRO A 29 5.10 -9.80 4.80
C PRO A 29 5.74 -9.79 6.20
N LEU A 30 5.19 -10.58 7.12
CA LEU A 30 5.74 -10.77 8.47
C LEU A 30 7.15 -11.38 8.46
N ASN A 31 8.01 -10.93 9.37
CA ASN A 31 9.31 -11.53 9.67
C ASN A 31 10.20 -11.79 8.44
N ARG A 32 10.13 -10.90 7.44
CA ARG A 32 11.08 -10.90 6.32
C ARG A 32 12.07 -9.78 6.50
N ARG A 33 13.26 -9.98 5.92
CA ARG A 33 14.33 -8.98 5.94
C ARG A 33 13.90 -7.72 5.19
N ASP A 34 13.98 -6.60 5.89
CA ASP A 34 13.80 -5.27 5.32
C ASP A 34 14.92 -4.98 4.32
N LYS A 35 14.55 -4.37 3.20
CA LYS A 35 15.49 -3.88 2.23
C LYS A 35 15.87 -2.45 2.60
N THR A 36 17.17 -2.18 2.53
CA THR A 36 17.70 -0.83 2.67
C THR A 36 17.70 -0.05 1.37
N HIS A 37 17.44 -0.74 0.24
CA HIS A 37 17.40 -0.14 -1.08
C HIS A 37 16.35 -0.79 -2.00
N PHE A 38 15.78 0.01 -2.89
CA PHE A 38 15.05 -0.47 -4.05
C PHE A 38 15.95 -1.28 -4.98
N PRO A 39 15.41 -2.20 -5.80
CA PRO A 39 16.22 -2.93 -6.77
C PRO A 39 16.94 -1.98 -7.72
N ASN A 40 18.24 -2.18 -7.95
CA ASN A 40 19.02 -1.34 -8.89
C ASN A 40 18.38 -1.26 -10.28
N SER A 41 17.72 -2.33 -10.70
CA SER A 41 17.04 -2.37 -11.99
C SER A 41 15.81 -1.47 -12.03
N TRP A 42 15.24 -1.07 -10.89
CA TRP A 42 14.05 -0.22 -10.81
C TRP A 42 14.39 1.27 -10.76
N LEU A 43 15.66 1.63 -10.55
CA LEU A 43 16.04 3.02 -10.33
C LEU A 43 15.82 3.89 -11.58
N GLY A 44 15.49 5.16 -11.34
CA GLY A 44 15.27 6.17 -12.37
C GLY A 44 13.81 6.60 -12.47
N GLU A 45 13.51 7.29 -13.56
CA GLU A 45 12.21 7.87 -13.86
C GLU A 45 11.35 6.86 -14.62
N TRP A 46 10.07 6.87 -14.29
CA TRP A 46 9.03 6.08 -14.94
C TRP A 46 7.81 6.94 -15.21
N THR A 47 7.10 6.64 -16.30
CA THR A 47 5.89 7.37 -16.71
C THR A 47 4.70 6.42 -16.73
N SER A 48 3.57 6.86 -16.16
CA SER A 48 2.34 6.08 -16.19
C SER A 48 1.89 5.86 -17.63
N THR A 49 1.37 4.66 -17.93
CA THR A 49 0.78 4.33 -19.23
C THR A 49 -0.68 4.75 -19.37
N ALA A 50 -1.35 5.02 -18.24
CA ALA A 50 -2.73 5.46 -18.17
C ALA A 50 -2.80 6.88 -17.61
N GLN A 51 -3.73 7.69 -18.14
CA GLN A 51 -4.19 8.93 -17.53
C GLN A 51 -5.31 8.62 -16.51
N ASP A 52 -5.08 7.63 -15.64
CA ASP A 52 -5.99 7.35 -14.53
C ASP A 52 -5.55 8.15 -13.30
N ASP A 53 -6.53 8.63 -12.52
CA ASP A 53 -6.31 9.52 -11.38
C ASP A 53 -5.66 8.81 -10.16
N ASP A 54 -5.62 7.48 -10.15
CA ASP A 54 -5.16 6.68 -9.00
C ASP A 54 -3.64 6.64 -8.83
N LEU A 55 -2.91 6.84 -9.93
CA LEU A 55 -1.45 6.84 -9.94
C LEU A 55 -0.91 8.18 -10.40
N GLY A 56 0.08 8.71 -9.69
CA GLY A 56 0.80 9.91 -10.15
C GLY A 56 1.44 9.67 -11.52
N GLU A 57 1.32 10.65 -12.43
CA GLU A 57 1.81 10.56 -13.83
C GLU A 57 3.29 10.14 -13.92
N HIS A 58 4.10 10.60 -12.96
CA HIS A 58 5.52 10.30 -12.89
C HIS A 58 5.87 9.54 -11.61
N LEU A 59 6.82 8.63 -11.71
CA LEU A 59 7.37 7.89 -10.59
C LEU A 59 8.89 7.93 -10.67
N THR A 60 9.54 8.42 -9.61
CA THR A 60 11.00 8.41 -9.52
C THR A 60 11.44 7.48 -8.39
N ILE A 61 12.15 6.42 -8.76
CA ILE A 61 12.69 5.45 -7.80
C ILE A 61 14.18 5.73 -7.61
N ASN A 62 14.53 6.17 -6.41
CA ASN A 62 15.91 6.33 -5.96
C ASN A 62 16.33 5.13 -5.11
N PRO A 63 17.63 4.98 -4.80
CA PRO A 63 18.09 3.83 -4.03
C PRO A 63 17.35 3.67 -2.70
N GLN A 64 17.04 4.75 -1.99
CA GLN A 64 16.46 4.70 -0.63
C GLN A 64 15.09 5.36 -0.51
N TYR A 65 14.53 5.92 -1.57
CA TYR A 65 13.24 6.60 -1.52
C TYR A 65 12.53 6.57 -2.87
N VAL A 66 11.24 6.83 -2.86
CA VAL A 66 10.39 6.93 -4.05
C VAL A 66 9.50 8.18 -3.97
N THR A 67 9.22 8.80 -5.12
CA THR A 67 8.31 9.95 -5.25
C THR A 67 7.29 9.69 -6.36
N PHE A 68 6.02 10.05 -6.14
CA PHE A 68 4.91 9.88 -7.08
C PHE A 68 4.51 11.24 -7.67
N GLY A 69 5.31 11.76 -8.60
CA GLY A 69 5.06 13.02 -9.28
C GLY A 69 5.88 14.19 -8.73
N THR A 70 5.66 15.37 -9.31
CA THR A 70 6.34 16.59 -8.89
C THR A 70 5.63 17.19 -7.68
N GLY A 71 6.35 17.31 -6.56
CA GLY A 71 5.83 17.97 -5.35
C GLY A 71 5.22 17.03 -4.31
N THR A 72 5.17 15.73 -4.55
CA THR A 72 4.84 14.74 -3.51
C THR A 72 6.03 14.54 -2.58
N GLU A 73 5.76 14.33 -1.29
CA GLU A 73 6.78 13.94 -0.34
C GLU A 73 7.42 12.60 -0.72
N ALA A 74 8.72 12.48 -0.47
CA ALA A 74 9.46 11.27 -0.74
C ALA A 74 9.17 10.22 0.33
N LEU A 75 8.72 9.03 -0.08
CA LEU A 75 8.64 7.88 0.81
C LEU A 75 10.03 7.29 1.01
N VAL A 76 10.68 7.69 2.10
CA VAL A 76 12.05 7.26 2.46
C VAL A 76 11.99 5.94 3.23
N LEU A 77 12.74 4.93 2.75
CA LEU A 77 12.85 3.64 3.40
C LEU A 77 13.40 3.79 4.83
N GLY A 78 12.73 3.18 5.80
CA GLY A 78 13.03 3.33 7.21
C GLY A 78 11.98 2.69 8.10
N THR A 79 11.75 3.25 9.28
CA THR A 79 10.76 2.76 10.23
C THR A 79 9.33 2.99 9.76
N GLU A 80 9.07 4.05 8.99
CA GLU A 80 7.72 4.40 8.53
C GLU A 80 7.42 3.84 7.12
N ASN A 81 8.46 3.47 6.35
CA ASN A 81 8.32 2.89 5.03
C ASN A 81 9.22 1.65 4.90
N VAL A 82 8.63 0.47 4.95
CA VAL A 82 9.34 -0.81 4.98
C VAL A 82 9.20 -1.52 3.65
N LEU A 83 10.33 -1.78 2.97
CA LEU A 83 10.34 -2.51 1.71
C LEU A 83 10.76 -3.96 1.92
N ARG A 84 9.91 -4.91 1.52
CA ARG A 84 10.18 -6.36 1.61
C ARG A 84 9.89 -7.07 0.29
N LYS A 85 10.59 -8.17 0.01
CA LYS A 85 10.34 -9.00 -1.18
C LYS A 85 9.55 -10.26 -0.81
N PHE A 86 8.44 -10.50 -1.49
CA PHE A 86 7.58 -11.65 -1.21
C PHE A 86 6.72 -12.07 -2.40
N ALA A 87 6.56 -13.38 -2.59
CA ALA A 87 5.65 -13.96 -3.58
C ALA A 87 5.75 -13.39 -5.02
N GLY A 88 6.91 -12.83 -5.41
CA GLY A 88 7.13 -12.22 -6.73
C GLY A 88 7.10 -10.68 -6.73
N TYR A 89 6.66 -10.06 -5.64
CA TYR A 89 6.49 -8.62 -5.48
C TYR A 89 7.58 -8.01 -4.59
N HIS A 90 7.85 -6.73 -4.80
CA HIS A 90 8.35 -5.84 -3.76
C HIS A 90 7.15 -5.13 -3.15
N ILE A 91 7.05 -5.19 -1.84
CA ILE A 91 5.91 -4.71 -1.06
C ILE A 91 6.44 -3.57 -0.20
N LEU A 92 5.91 -2.37 -0.43
CA LEU A 92 6.15 -1.20 0.37
C LEU A 92 5.02 -1.12 1.40
N SER A 93 5.37 -1.30 2.67
CA SER A 93 4.45 -1.02 3.79
C SER A 93 4.71 0.39 4.27
N THR A 94 3.69 1.24 4.28
CA THR A 94 3.79 2.63 4.76
C THR A 94 2.89 2.79 5.97
N LYS A 95 3.43 3.35 7.05
CA LYS A 95 2.67 3.63 8.26
C LYS A 95 1.75 4.83 8.01
N THR A 96 0.50 4.72 8.41
CA THR A 96 -0.47 5.83 8.31
C THR A 96 -0.17 6.89 9.39
N GLU A 97 -0.32 8.17 9.07
CA GLU A 97 0.13 9.28 9.94
C GLU A 97 -0.53 9.30 11.34
N ASP A 98 -1.74 8.78 11.46
CA ASP A 98 -2.55 8.82 12.70
C ASP A 98 -2.81 7.45 13.34
N SER A 99 -2.18 6.39 12.85
CA SER A 99 -2.42 5.06 13.40
C SER A 99 -1.18 4.16 13.35
N GLU A 100 -1.12 3.16 14.23
CA GLU A 100 -0.09 2.10 14.15
C GLU A 100 -0.36 1.10 12.99
N ARG A 101 -1.22 1.46 12.05
CA ARG A 101 -1.58 0.64 10.90
C ARG A 101 -0.71 0.94 9.69
N TRP A 102 -0.72 0.00 8.78
CA TRP A 102 0.11 -0.01 7.59
C TRP A 102 -0.77 -0.14 6.34
N GLY A 103 -0.60 0.78 5.40
CA GLY A 103 -1.04 0.63 4.02
C GLY A 103 0.02 -0.13 3.20
N LEU A 104 -0.40 -0.83 2.16
CA LEU A 104 0.51 -1.61 1.30
C LEU A 104 0.40 -1.22 -0.16
N LEU A 105 1.55 -0.97 -0.78
CA LEU A 105 1.70 -0.93 -2.23
C LEU A 105 2.56 -2.11 -2.68
N LEU A 106 2.12 -2.84 -3.70
CA LEU A 106 2.82 -4.00 -4.23
C LEU A 106 3.24 -3.72 -5.67
N ALA A 107 4.51 -3.99 -5.99
CA ALA A 107 5.00 -3.81 -7.34
C ALA A 107 5.78 -5.03 -7.82
N LYS A 108 5.74 -5.28 -9.13
CA LYS A 108 6.64 -6.23 -9.80
C LYS A 108 7.02 -5.69 -11.17
N ARG A 109 8.25 -5.96 -11.59
CA ARG A 109 8.78 -5.50 -12.88
C ARG A 109 8.82 -6.64 -13.88
N SER A 110 8.32 -6.40 -15.09
CA SER A 110 8.45 -7.26 -16.27
C SER A 110 9.07 -6.47 -17.41
N LYS A 111 10.33 -6.76 -17.75
CA LYS A 111 11.13 -5.96 -18.71
C LYS A 111 11.04 -4.48 -18.36
N ASP A 112 10.45 -3.65 -19.20
CA ASP A 112 10.41 -2.19 -19.05
C ASP A 112 9.07 -1.69 -18.52
N VAL A 113 8.28 -2.59 -17.95
CA VAL A 113 7.02 -2.28 -17.28
C VAL A 113 7.14 -2.59 -15.79
N LEU A 114 6.76 -1.62 -14.95
CA LEU A 114 6.56 -1.77 -13.52
C LEU A 114 5.07 -1.80 -13.25
N HIS A 115 4.56 -2.98 -12.90
CA HIS A 115 3.15 -3.20 -12.59
C HIS A 115 2.92 -2.92 -11.10
N VAL A 116 1.92 -2.10 -10.79
CA VAL A 116 1.58 -1.67 -9.43
C VAL A 116 0.20 -2.19 -9.03
N TYR A 117 0.10 -2.64 -7.79
CA TYR A 117 -1.08 -3.27 -7.24
C TYR A 117 -1.32 -2.80 -5.81
N GLU A 118 -2.57 -2.89 -5.39
CA GLU A 118 -2.98 -2.62 -4.02
C GLU A 118 -4.07 -3.60 -3.56
N PHE A 119 -4.51 -3.42 -2.32
CA PHE A 119 -5.75 -3.98 -1.81
C PHE A 119 -6.83 -2.88 -1.87
N ASP A 120 -7.70 -2.96 -2.87
CA ASP A 120 -8.75 -1.96 -3.10
C ASP A 120 -10.00 -2.28 -2.29
N GLY A 121 -10.25 -1.49 -1.23
CA GLY A 121 -11.39 -1.67 -0.33
C GLY A 121 -12.74 -1.31 -0.95
N SER A 122 -12.76 -0.70 -2.14
CA SER A 122 -13.99 -0.38 -2.87
C SER A 122 -14.47 -1.50 -3.80
N ASP A 123 -13.63 -2.52 -4.05
CA ASP A 123 -13.97 -3.68 -4.88
C ASP A 123 -14.54 -4.82 -4.02
N ASP A 124 -15.87 -4.92 -4.01
CA ASP A 124 -16.63 -5.94 -3.28
C ASP A 124 -16.18 -7.39 -3.61
N GLU A 125 -15.73 -7.66 -4.84
CA GLU A 125 -15.23 -8.98 -5.22
C GLU A 125 -13.91 -9.30 -4.50
N LYS A 126 -13.02 -8.31 -4.36
CA LYS A 126 -11.76 -8.47 -3.60
C LYS A 126 -12.04 -8.64 -2.12
N VAL A 127 -12.94 -7.83 -1.58
CA VAL A 127 -13.35 -7.90 -0.18
C VAL A 127 -13.86 -9.29 0.17
N ALA A 128 -14.73 -9.87 -0.68
CA ALA A 128 -15.25 -11.23 -0.48
C ALA A 128 -14.13 -12.28 -0.46
N ILE A 129 -13.14 -12.17 -1.35
CA ILE A 129 -11.96 -13.07 -1.37
C ILE A 129 -11.16 -12.94 -0.07
N TRP A 130 -10.95 -11.72 0.42
CA TRP A 130 -10.20 -11.52 1.67
C TRP A 130 -10.93 -12.12 2.86
N GLU A 131 -12.23 -11.85 2.96
CA GLU A 131 -13.09 -12.39 4.01
C GLU A 131 -13.05 -13.91 4.00
N GLU A 132 -13.22 -14.55 2.83
CA GLU A 132 -13.16 -16.01 2.69
C GLU A 132 -11.80 -16.56 3.16
N ILE A 133 -10.70 -16.00 2.66
CA ILE A 133 -9.35 -16.48 2.97
C ILE A 133 -9.02 -16.29 4.45
N LEU A 134 -9.39 -15.15 5.05
CA LEU A 134 -9.02 -14.80 6.41
C LEU A 134 -9.92 -15.45 7.45
N LYS A 135 -11.23 -15.60 7.18
CA LYS A 135 -12.16 -16.30 8.08
C LYS A 135 -11.95 -17.81 8.06
N SER A 136 -11.74 -18.40 6.88
CA SER A 136 -11.54 -19.85 6.74
C SER A 136 -10.25 -20.35 7.40
N ASN A 137 -9.24 -19.48 7.49
CA ASN A 137 -7.95 -19.88 8.04
C ASN A 137 -7.82 -19.61 9.54
N GLU A 138 -8.49 -18.60 10.13
CA GLU A 138 -8.30 -18.28 11.56
C GLU A 138 -9.25 -17.20 12.16
N GLY A 139 -10.55 -17.16 11.78
CA GLY A 139 -11.67 -16.58 12.56
C GLY A 139 -11.75 -15.06 12.83
N GLU A 140 -10.62 -14.38 13.05
CA GLU A 140 -10.54 -12.96 13.48
C GLU A 140 -9.48 -12.16 12.69
N ALA A 141 -9.02 -12.70 11.56
CA ALA A 141 -8.01 -12.07 10.74
C ALA A 141 -8.57 -11.02 9.75
N PHE A 142 -9.90 -10.80 9.77
CA PHE A 142 -10.63 -9.84 8.93
C PHE A 142 -11.61 -9.07 9.80
N GLU A 143 -11.46 -7.75 9.87
CA GLU A 143 -12.34 -6.85 10.61
C GLU A 143 -12.84 -5.75 9.68
N VAL A 144 -14.13 -5.43 9.80
CA VAL A 144 -14.78 -4.35 9.06
C VAL A 144 -15.02 -3.21 10.03
N VAL A 145 -14.42 -2.06 9.78
CA VAL A 145 -14.68 -0.83 10.51
C VAL A 145 -15.69 -0.01 9.76
N LYS A 146 -16.64 0.52 10.50
CA LYS A 146 -17.67 1.37 9.96
C LYS A 146 -17.75 2.67 10.74
N GLU A 147 -18.03 3.73 10.01
CA GLU A 147 -18.19 5.06 10.55
C GLU A 147 -19.53 5.65 10.14
N MET A 148 -20.00 6.61 10.94
CA MET A 148 -21.24 7.32 10.67
C MET A 148 -20.96 8.42 9.65
N ASP A 149 -21.53 8.26 8.45
CA ASP A 149 -21.65 9.31 7.45
C ASP A 149 -23.04 9.94 7.56
N GLY A 150 -23.15 10.95 8.42
CA GLY A 150 -24.41 11.57 8.79
C GLY A 150 -25.32 10.61 9.58
N ALA A 151 -26.37 10.11 8.91
CA ALA A 151 -27.34 9.19 9.51
C ALA A 151 -27.17 7.73 9.06
N GLN A 152 -26.18 7.45 8.19
CA GLN A 152 -25.92 6.11 7.66
C GLN A 152 -24.56 5.62 8.14
N GLU A 153 -24.49 4.34 8.50
CA GLU A 153 -23.24 3.66 8.79
C GLU A 153 -22.64 3.17 7.46
N LYS A 154 -21.42 3.61 7.13
CA LYS A 154 -20.67 3.19 5.94
C LYS A 154 -19.37 2.51 6.35
N VAL A 155 -18.91 1.56 5.55
CA VAL A 155 -17.58 0.97 5.75
C VAL A 155 -16.54 2.04 5.49
N SER A 156 -15.63 2.25 6.44
CA SER A 156 -14.51 3.19 6.31
C SER A 156 -13.18 2.46 6.13
N GLU A 157 -13.04 1.25 6.71
CA GLU A 157 -11.79 0.50 6.68
C GLU A 157 -12.02 -1.02 6.72
N TYR A 158 -11.22 -1.76 5.96
CA TYR A 158 -11.01 -3.20 6.13
C TYR A 158 -9.64 -3.46 6.74
N LYS A 159 -9.60 -4.13 7.91
CA LYS A 159 -8.34 -4.55 8.53
C LYS A 159 -8.03 -5.99 8.17
N LEU A 160 -6.94 -6.18 7.45
CA LEU A 160 -6.44 -7.48 7.04
C LEU A 160 -5.26 -7.89 7.93
N ASN A 161 -5.47 -8.91 8.77
CA ASN A 161 -4.51 -9.33 9.79
C ASN A 161 -4.03 -10.78 9.57
N PRO A 162 -3.36 -11.08 8.43
CA PRO A 162 -2.88 -12.43 8.17
C PRO A 162 -1.83 -12.82 9.23
N LYS A 163 -2.13 -13.85 10.02
CA LYS A 163 -1.27 -14.30 11.14
C LYS A 163 0.07 -14.89 10.70
N ASN A 164 0.21 -15.25 9.42
CA ASN A 164 1.44 -15.78 8.88
C ASN A 164 1.57 -15.53 7.36
N ASN A 165 2.77 -15.74 6.86
CA ASN A 165 3.12 -15.56 5.44
C ASN A 165 2.43 -16.57 4.50
N ARG A 166 1.87 -17.68 5.00
CA ARG A 166 1.09 -18.60 4.16
C ARG A 166 -0.25 -17.96 3.80
N ILE A 167 -0.95 -17.39 4.77
CA ILE A 167 -2.23 -16.69 4.57
C ILE A 167 -2.02 -15.43 3.73
N PHE A 168 -1.01 -14.61 4.02
CA PHE A 168 -0.71 -13.44 3.20
C PHE A 168 -0.40 -13.80 1.73
N ARG A 169 0.29 -14.93 1.51
CA ARG A 169 0.49 -15.45 0.14
C ARG A 169 -0.82 -15.89 -0.51
N ALA A 170 -1.74 -16.46 0.25
CA ALA A 170 -3.05 -16.84 -0.26
C ALA A 170 -3.84 -15.61 -0.71
N LEU A 171 -3.84 -14.51 0.06
CA LEU A 171 -4.44 -13.24 -0.37
C LEU A 171 -3.88 -12.75 -1.71
N ILE A 172 -2.54 -12.70 -1.83
CA ILE A 172 -1.85 -12.25 -3.05
C ILE A 172 -2.17 -13.14 -4.26
N ARG A 173 -2.22 -14.46 -4.08
CA ARG A 173 -2.38 -15.43 -5.19
C ARG A 173 -3.83 -15.77 -5.49
N GLY A 174 -4.73 -15.56 -4.55
CA GLY A 174 -6.16 -15.87 -4.63
C GLY A 174 -6.97 -14.79 -5.36
N GLY A 175 -6.31 -13.79 -5.95
CA GLY A 175 -7.00 -12.70 -6.66
C GLY A 175 -7.35 -11.51 -5.79
N GLY A 176 -6.88 -11.46 -4.54
CA GLY A 176 -7.15 -10.36 -3.60
C GLY A 176 -6.39 -9.06 -3.86
N LEU A 177 -5.72 -8.92 -5.01
CA LEU A 177 -5.08 -7.67 -5.40
C LEU A 177 -5.83 -7.04 -6.56
N THR A 178 -5.83 -5.71 -6.60
CA THR A 178 -6.27 -4.90 -7.73
C THR A 178 -5.05 -4.35 -8.45
N HIS A 179 -5.04 -4.43 -9.78
CA HIS A 179 -4.00 -3.82 -10.60
C HIS A 179 -4.41 -2.36 -10.83
N ILE A 180 -3.61 -1.44 -10.31
CA ILE A 180 -3.94 0.00 -10.36
C ILE A 180 -3.19 0.75 -11.46
N GLY A 181 -2.22 0.09 -12.09
CA GLY A 181 -1.62 0.61 -13.31
C GLY A 181 -0.18 0.18 -13.55
N ASP A 182 0.33 0.70 -14.65
CA ASP A 182 1.63 0.35 -15.20
C ASP A 182 2.45 1.61 -15.47
N TYR A 183 3.68 1.56 -14.97
CA TYR A 183 4.73 2.54 -15.26
C TYR A 183 5.71 1.97 -16.28
N VAL A 184 6.14 2.78 -17.25
CA VAL A 184 7.10 2.40 -18.30
C VAL A 184 8.34 3.29 -18.32
N ARG A 185 9.44 2.73 -18.83
CA ARG A 185 10.73 3.42 -19.00
C ARG A 185 11.43 3.01 -20.28
#